data_AF-A0A2R6C797-F1
#
_entry.id   AF-A0A2R6C797-F1
#
_cell.length_a   1.000
_cell.length_b   1.000
_cell.length_c   1.000
_cell.angle_alpha   90.00
_cell.angle_beta   90.00
_cell.angle_gamma   90.00
#
_symmetry.space_group_name_H-M   'P 1'
#
loop_
_entity.id
_entity.type
_entity.pdbx_description
1 polymer ?
#
loop_
_entity_poly.entity_id
_entity_poly.type
_entity_poly.pdbx_seq_one_letter_code
_entity_poly.pdbx_strand_id
1 'polypeptide(L)'
;MSSKYEKITDLAKRRGLYMQSAEIYGGVAGFIDYGPIGAQIKSNIVDLWKKIFVESHPDLVYMVETPIITPEQVFKASGHVGHFTDPVVECPKCGRIYRADHLLEELGVKTENMDNKDLFEYFKRGVKCPFCGGMLGQPYSFNLLFKTTIGPYASSVGYIRAETAQGMFTMFKRAYEDLREKRVFGLAQIGKVGRNEISPRQGPLRLREFTQ
;
A
#
# COMPACT_ATOMS: atom_id res chain seq x y z
N MET A 1 -7.04 11.93 -29.41
CA MET A 1 -6.65 10.54 -29.70
C MET A 1 -6.38 9.84 -28.38
N SER A 2 -6.87 8.61 -28.19
CA SER A 2 -6.63 7.87 -26.94
C SER A 2 -5.14 7.53 -26.78
N SER A 3 -4.61 7.74 -25.57
CA SER A 3 -3.20 7.47 -25.25
C SER A 3 -2.88 5.96 -25.31
N LYS A 4 -1.60 5.59 -25.50
CA LYS A 4 -1.20 4.16 -25.46
C LYS A 4 -1.59 3.49 -24.14
N TYR A 5 -1.47 4.23 -23.03
CA TYR A 5 -1.87 3.78 -21.70
C TYR A 5 -3.37 3.45 -21.62
N GLU A 6 -4.24 4.34 -22.13
CA GLU A 6 -5.68 4.10 -22.16
C GLU A 6 -6.05 2.89 -23.01
N LYS A 7 -5.45 2.73 -24.20
CA LYS A 7 -5.70 1.59 -25.09
C LYS A 7 -5.34 0.25 -24.42
N ILE A 8 -4.21 0.19 -23.72
CA ILE A 8 -3.77 -1.01 -22.98
C ILE A 8 -4.71 -1.28 -21.80
N THR A 9 -5.07 -0.25 -21.06
CA THR A 9 -5.97 -0.35 -19.90
C THR A 9 -7.35 -0.87 -20.32
N ASP A 10 -7.91 -0.32 -21.40
CA ASP A 10 -9.18 -0.75 -21.97
C ASP A 10 -9.13 -2.21 -22.44
N LEU A 11 -8.06 -2.61 -23.14
CA LEU A 11 -7.88 -4.00 -23.55
C LEU A 11 -7.79 -4.95 -22.34
N ALA A 12 -7.03 -4.57 -21.30
CA ALA A 12 -6.89 -5.36 -20.09
C ALA A 12 -8.24 -5.60 -19.40
N LYS A 13 -9.09 -4.57 -19.32
CA LYS A 13 -10.46 -4.68 -18.79
C LYS A 13 -11.34 -5.59 -19.66
N ARG A 14 -11.39 -5.34 -20.97
CA ARG A 14 -12.20 -6.14 -21.92
C ARG A 14 -11.81 -7.61 -21.99
N ARG A 15 -10.56 -7.93 -21.68
CA ARG A 15 -10.05 -9.31 -21.65
C ARG A 15 -10.08 -9.94 -20.26
N GLY A 16 -10.65 -9.28 -19.26
CA GLY A 16 -10.78 -9.86 -17.92
C GLY A 16 -9.43 -10.07 -17.21
N LEU A 17 -8.45 -9.19 -17.44
CA LEU A 17 -7.21 -9.18 -16.65
C LEU A 17 -7.51 -8.57 -15.27
N TYR A 18 -8.03 -7.34 -15.25
CA TYR A 18 -8.48 -6.71 -14.00
C TYR A 18 -9.58 -5.68 -14.29
N MET A 19 -10.39 -5.39 -13.28
CA MET A 19 -11.42 -4.36 -13.29
C MET A 19 -11.47 -3.64 -11.94
N GLN A 20 -12.22 -2.55 -11.88
CA GLN A 20 -12.40 -1.85 -10.61
C GLN A 20 -13.24 -2.73 -9.67
N SER A 21 -12.80 -2.86 -8.42
CA SER A 21 -13.55 -3.65 -7.45
C SER A 21 -14.89 -2.97 -7.13
N ALA A 22 -15.94 -3.77 -6.97
CA ALA A 22 -17.32 -3.32 -6.74
C ALA A 22 -17.84 -2.30 -7.80
N GLU A 23 -17.47 -2.48 -9.07
CA GLU A 23 -17.80 -1.57 -10.18
C GLU A 23 -19.29 -1.24 -10.30
N ILE A 24 -20.18 -2.20 -10.07
CA ILE A 24 -21.64 -1.98 -10.12
C ILE A 24 -22.17 -0.99 -9.06
N TYR A 25 -21.37 -0.73 -8.01
CA TYR A 25 -21.65 0.24 -6.96
C TYR A 25 -20.82 1.53 -7.12
N GLY A 26 -20.17 1.74 -8.28
CA GLY A 26 -19.25 2.85 -8.55
C GLY A 26 -17.81 2.60 -8.09
N GLY A 27 -17.59 1.57 -7.26
CA GLY A 27 -16.28 1.13 -6.79
C GLY A 27 -15.53 2.15 -5.93
N VAL A 28 -14.34 1.74 -5.45
CA VAL A 28 -13.43 2.62 -4.70
C VAL A 28 -12.05 2.58 -5.35
N ALA A 29 -11.45 3.75 -5.56
CA ALA A 29 -10.12 3.84 -6.16
C ALA A 29 -9.08 3.09 -5.32
N GLY A 30 -8.15 2.40 -6.00
CA GLY A 30 -7.10 1.62 -5.36
C GLY A 30 -7.47 0.18 -5.02
N PHE A 31 -8.70 -0.25 -5.30
CA PHE A 31 -9.11 -1.65 -5.20
C PHE A 31 -9.46 -2.20 -6.58
N ILE A 32 -8.91 -3.37 -6.90
CA ILE A 32 -9.15 -4.04 -8.19
C ILE A 32 -9.50 -5.50 -7.96
N ASP A 33 -10.36 -6.02 -8.84
CA ASP A 33 -10.66 -7.44 -8.94
C ASP A 33 -9.92 -8.01 -10.16
N TYR A 34 -9.28 -9.16 -9.99
CA TYR A 34 -8.69 -9.90 -11.11
C TYR A 34 -9.76 -10.79 -11.74
N GLY A 35 -9.98 -10.64 -13.05
CA GLY A 35 -10.87 -11.52 -13.80
C GLY A 35 -10.24 -12.89 -14.05
N PRO A 36 -10.94 -13.84 -14.72
CA PRO A 36 -10.46 -15.20 -14.89
C PRO A 36 -9.04 -15.32 -15.47
N ILE A 37 -8.74 -14.53 -16.51
CA ILE A 37 -7.41 -14.53 -17.14
C ILE A 37 -6.37 -13.91 -16.20
N GLY A 38 -6.69 -12.77 -15.58
CA GLY A 38 -5.75 -12.10 -14.69
C GLY A 38 -5.45 -12.89 -13.41
N ALA A 39 -6.45 -13.58 -12.86
CA ALA A 39 -6.28 -14.45 -11.71
C ALA A 39 -5.32 -15.61 -12.03
N GLN A 40 -5.46 -16.24 -13.21
CA GLN A 40 -4.54 -17.29 -13.65
C GLN A 40 -3.12 -16.75 -13.89
N ILE A 41 -2.99 -15.60 -14.57
CA ILE A 41 -1.67 -14.97 -14.77
C ILE A 41 -1.01 -14.67 -13.43
N LYS A 42 -1.76 -14.11 -12.48
CA LYS A 42 -1.27 -13.83 -11.13
C LYS A 42 -0.82 -15.10 -10.42
N SER A 43 -1.60 -16.18 -10.49
CA SER A 43 -1.21 -17.47 -9.91
C SER A 43 0.10 -17.97 -10.51
N ASN A 44 0.21 -17.97 -11.84
CA ASN A 44 1.41 -18.43 -12.54
C ASN A 44 2.66 -17.62 -12.14
N ILE A 45 2.52 -16.30 -11.95
CA ILE A 45 3.62 -15.44 -11.48
C ILE A 45 4.03 -15.81 -10.04
N VAL A 46 3.05 -16.03 -9.16
CA VAL A 46 3.30 -16.43 -7.77
C VAL A 46 3.98 -17.81 -7.71
N ASP A 47 3.51 -18.76 -8.49
CA ASP A 47 4.08 -20.12 -8.55
C ASP A 47 5.50 -20.09 -9.12
N LEU A 48 5.75 -19.28 -10.14
CA LEU A 48 7.09 -19.06 -10.67
C LEU A 48 8.01 -18.43 -9.62
N TRP A 49 7.54 -17.45 -8.86
CA TRP A 49 8.30 -16.84 -7.78
C TRP A 49 8.67 -17.87 -6.70
N LYS A 50 7.71 -18.71 -6.27
CA LYS A 50 7.96 -19.77 -5.29
C LYS A 50 9.02 -20.75 -5.81
N LYS A 51 8.90 -21.16 -7.06
CA LYS A 51 9.88 -22.04 -7.70
C LYS A 51 11.29 -21.46 -7.70
N ILE A 52 11.42 -20.17 -8.00
CA ILE A 52 12.72 -19.49 -8.13
C ILE A 52 13.35 -19.17 -6.78
N PHE A 53 12.58 -18.73 -5.78
CA PHE A 53 13.12 -18.17 -4.54
C PHE A 53 13.00 -19.10 -3.33
N VAL A 54 12.09 -20.08 -3.39
CA VAL A 54 11.83 -21.00 -2.27
C VAL A 54 12.21 -22.43 -2.64
N GLU A 55 11.57 -23.00 -3.66
CA GLU A 55 11.71 -24.43 -3.98
C GLU A 55 13.11 -24.79 -4.49
N SER A 56 13.80 -23.85 -5.15
CA SER A 56 15.21 -23.98 -5.56
C SER A 56 16.19 -23.86 -4.39
N HIS A 57 15.72 -23.47 -3.20
CA HIS A 57 16.51 -23.28 -1.98
C HIS A 57 15.92 -24.05 -0.79
N PRO A 58 15.66 -25.36 -0.91
CA PRO A 58 14.81 -26.12 0.02
C PRO A 58 15.34 -26.19 1.45
N ASP A 59 16.66 -26.09 1.63
CA ASP A 59 17.28 -26.07 2.95
C ASP A 59 17.49 -24.66 3.52
N LEU A 60 17.26 -23.60 2.74
CA LEU A 60 17.60 -22.24 3.11
C LEU A 60 16.35 -21.37 3.33
N VAL A 61 15.34 -21.46 2.47
CA VAL A 61 14.17 -20.56 2.48
C VAL A 61 12.89 -21.34 2.74
N TYR A 62 12.14 -20.94 3.77
CA TYR A 62 10.94 -21.63 4.22
C TYR A 62 9.71 -20.72 4.12
N MET A 63 8.62 -21.25 3.57
CA MET A 63 7.35 -20.52 3.50
C MET A 63 6.67 -20.48 4.87
N VAL A 64 6.16 -19.30 5.21
CA VAL A 64 5.30 -19.08 6.38
C VAL A 64 4.08 -18.26 5.99
N GLU A 65 3.04 -18.37 6.81
CA GLU A 65 1.82 -17.57 6.68
C GLU A 65 1.43 -17.00 8.05
N THR A 66 1.14 -15.71 8.05
CA THR A 66 0.71 -14.94 9.24
C THR A 66 -0.59 -14.20 8.94
N PRO A 67 -1.39 -13.87 9.97
CA PRO A 67 -2.61 -13.10 9.81
C PRO A 67 -2.38 -11.74 9.13
N ILE A 68 -3.41 -11.25 8.43
CA ILE A 68 -3.39 -9.91 7.84
C ILE A 68 -3.68 -8.81 8.87
N ILE A 69 -4.46 -9.13 9.91
CA ILE A 69 -4.75 -8.21 11.01
C ILE A 69 -3.66 -8.39 12.06
N THR A 70 -2.97 -7.31 12.38
CA THR A 70 -1.87 -7.29 13.34
C THR A 70 -2.18 -6.34 14.51
N PRO A 71 -1.94 -6.74 15.76
CA PRO A 71 -2.09 -5.86 16.93
C PRO A 71 -1.23 -4.60 16.83
N GLU A 72 -1.74 -3.48 17.36
CA GLU A 72 -1.06 -2.18 17.34
C GLU A 72 0.39 -2.22 17.86
N GLN A 73 0.68 -3.04 18.86
CA GLN A 73 2.00 -3.12 19.50
C GLN A 73 3.12 -3.47 18.50
N VAL A 74 2.83 -4.31 17.51
CA VAL A 74 3.81 -4.71 16.48
C VAL A 74 4.17 -3.52 15.59
N PHE A 75 3.19 -2.69 15.22
CA PHE A 75 3.43 -1.49 14.41
C PHE A 75 3.95 -0.29 15.20
N LYS A 76 3.73 -0.25 16.52
CA LYS A 76 4.45 0.66 17.41
C LYS A 76 5.92 0.28 17.50
N ALA A 77 6.22 -0.99 17.77
CA ALA A 77 7.58 -1.49 17.90
C ALA A 77 8.40 -1.33 16.61
N SER A 78 7.79 -1.55 15.45
CA SER A 78 8.45 -1.35 14.15
C SER A 78 8.45 0.09 13.65
N GLY A 79 7.88 1.05 14.40
CA GLY A 79 7.87 2.47 14.06
C GLY A 79 6.81 2.89 13.04
N HIS A 80 6.05 1.96 12.46
CA HIS A 80 5.03 2.25 11.44
C HIS A 80 3.94 3.21 11.93
N VAL A 81 3.54 3.14 13.21
CA VAL A 81 2.53 4.06 13.75
C VAL A 81 3.00 5.52 13.70
N GLY A 82 4.30 5.77 13.91
CA GLY A 82 4.88 7.12 13.91
C GLY A 82 5.38 7.60 12.56
N HIS A 83 5.87 6.68 11.71
CA HIS A 83 6.65 7.03 10.53
C HIS A 83 6.08 6.55 9.21
N PHE A 84 5.08 5.66 9.21
CA PHE A 84 4.43 5.19 7.98
C PHE A 84 3.34 6.18 7.54
N THR A 85 3.78 7.40 7.22
CA THR A 85 2.91 8.54 6.94
C THR A 85 3.29 9.24 5.65
N ASP A 86 2.29 9.76 4.95
CA ASP A 86 2.48 10.68 3.84
C ASP A 86 2.10 12.12 4.24
N PRO A 87 2.77 13.15 3.72
CA PRO A 87 2.34 14.52 3.89
C PRO A 87 1.10 14.79 3.04
N VAL A 88 0.02 15.25 3.66
CA VAL A 88 -1.24 15.58 2.99
C VAL A 88 -1.64 17.02 3.22
N VAL A 89 -2.37 17.57 2.27
CA VAL A 89 -2.98 18.90 2.38
C VAL A 89 -4.44 18.84 1.95
N GLU A 90 -5.30 19.51 2.71
CA GLU A 90 -6.72 19.61 2.41
C GLU A 90 -7.04 21.01 1.84
N CYS A 91 -7.92 21.08 0.84
CA CYS A 91 -8.47 22.34 0.39
C CYS A 91 -9.71 22.71 1.22
N PRO A 92 -9.68 23.77 2.04
CA PRO A 92 -10.82 24.13 2.89
C PRO A 92 -12.09 24.51 2.12
N LYS A 93 -11.94 24.89 0.84
CA LYS A 93 -13.07 25.29 -0.02
C LYS A 93 -13.88 24.10 -0.54
N CYS A 94 -13.25 22.95 -0.80
CA CYS A 94 -13.92 21.80 -1.40
C CYS A 94 -13.72 20.47 -0.67
N GLY A 95 -12.96 20.45 0.43
CA GLY A 95 -12.69 19.28 1.26
C GLY A 95 -11.82 18.20 0.61
N ARG A 96 -11.27 18.45 -0.59
CA ARG A 96 -10.41 17.48 -1.27
C ARG A 96 -9.04 17.43 -0.61
N ILE A 97 -8.56 16.21 -0.40
CA ILE A 97 -7.25 15.91 0.18
C ILE A 97 -6.29 15.49 -0.94
N TYR A 98 -5.07 16.02 -0.88
CA TYR A 98 -4.01 15.77 -1.83
C TYR A 98 -2.75 15.35 -1.09
N ARG A 99 -1.96 14.47 -1.71
CA ARG A 99 -0.55 14.27 -1.38
C ARG A 99 0.20 15.58 -1.62
N ALA A 100 0.71 16.19 -0.55
CA ALA A 100 1.27 17.54 -0.59
C ALA A 100 2.55 17.60 -1.43
N ASP A 101 3.41 16.60 -1.28
CA ASP A 101 4.65 16.42 -2.04
C ASP A 101 4.39 16.23 -3.55
N HIS A 102 3.53 15.29 -3.92
CA HIS A 102 3.19 15.03 -5.32
C HIS A 102 2.60 16.26 -6.01
N LEU A 103 1.81 17.07 -5.30
CA LEU A 103 1.24 18.29 -5.86
C LEU A 103 2.33 19.28 -6.29
N LEU A 104 3.42 19.38 -5.52
CA LEU A 104 4.55 20.24 -5.83
C LEU A 104 5.45 19.61 -6.91
N GLU A 105 5.62 18.29 -6.91
CA GLU A 105 6.36 17.57 -7.95
C GLU A 105 5.72 17.69 -9.33
N GLU A 106 4.38 17.67 -9.41
CA GLU A 106 3.64 17.95 -10.65
C GLU A 106 3.89 19.37 -11.18
N LEU A 107 4.33 20.29 -10.33
CA LEU A 107 4.74 21.66 -10.68
C LEU A 107 6.25 21.79 -10.92
N GLY A 108 6.99 20.68 -10.91
CA GLY A 108 8.44 20.64 -11.15
C GLY A 108 9.30 20.93 -9.92
N VAL A 109 8.71 20.99 -8.72
CA VAL A 109 9.46 21.19 -7.47
C VAL A 109 9.95 19.84 -6.95
N LYS A 110 11.25 19.72 -6.67
CA LYS A 110 11.79 18.56 -5.98
C LYS A 110 11.45 18.66 -4.49
N THR A 111 10.78 17.65 -3.95
CA THR A 111 10.31 17.65 -2.54
C THR A 111 11.06 16.70 -1.62
N GLU A 112 12.10 16.04 -2.15
CA GLU A 112 12.96 15.14 -1.37
C GLU A 112 13.51 15.86 -0.13
N ASN A 113 13.28 15.28 1.06
CA ASN A 113 13.69 15.80 2.38
C ASN A 113 12.97 17.07 2.87
N MET A 114 11.85 17.48 2.26
CA MET A 114 11.02 18.56 2.79
C MET A 114 10.12 18.08 3.93
N ASP A 115 10.01 18.88 5.00
CA ASP A 115 9.04 18.64 6.05
C ASP A 115 7.68 19.36 5.78
N ASN A 116 6.68 19.15 6.63
CA ASN A 116 5.37 19.79 6.47
C ASN A 116 5.43 21.33 6.53
N LYS A 117 6.44 21.92 7.17
CA LYS A 117 6.61 23.38 7.22
C LYS A 117 7.18 23.88 5.91
N ASP A 118 8.18 23.20 5.37
CA ASP A 118 8.77 23.50 4.05
C ASP A 118 7.68 23.45 2.96
N LEU A 119 6.87 22.37 2.95
CA LEU A 119 5.76 22.20 2.03
C LEU A 119 4.73 23.35 2.16
N PHE A 120 4.46 23.80 3.39
CA PHE A 120 3.50 24.88 3.62
C PHE A 120 3.96 26.22 3.07
N GLU A 121 5.26 26.52 3.10
CA GLU A 121 5.81 27.75 2.53
C GLU A 121 5.59 27.83 1.02
N TYR A 122 5.64 26.71 0.29
CA TYR A 122 5.25 26.66 -1.12
C TYR A 122 3.76 26.93 -1.32
N PHE A 123 2.90 26.36 -0.48
CA PHE A 123 1.45 26.57 -0.59
C PHE A 123 1.05 28.03 -0.30
N LYS A 124 1.72 28.70 0.63
CA LYS A 124 1.56 30.16 0.86
C LYS A 124 1.95 31.00 -0.35
N ARG A 125 2.95 30.58 -1.14
CA ARG A 125 3.41 31.29 -2.34
C ARG A 125 2.42 31.24 -3.52
N GLY A 126 1.28 30.58 -3.34
CA GLY A 126 0.15 30.67 -4.29
C GLY A 126 -0.16 29.38 -5.04
N VAL A 127 0.29 28.22 -4.56
CA VAL A 127 -0.16 26.93 -5.10
C VAL A 127 -1.64 26.75 -4.76
N LYS A 128 -2.46 26.61 -5.79
CA LYS A 128 -3.91 26.51 -5.69
C LYS A 128 -4.38 25.07 -5.83
N CYS A 129 -5.54 24.77 -5.25
CA CYS A 129 -6.24 23.52 -5.45
C CYS A 129 -6.49 23.29 -6.96
N PRO A 130 -6.04 22.15 -7.53
CA PRO A 130 -6.22 21.84 -8.96
C PRO A 130 -7.68 21.75 -9.39
N PHE A 131 -8.59 21.48 -8.45
CA PHE A 131 -10.01 21.28 -8.74
C PHE A 131 -10.84 22.56 -8.70
N CYS A 132 -10.66 23.41 -7.69
CA CYS A 132 -11.53 24.57 -7.46
C CYS A 132 -10.80 25.92 -7.39
N GLY A 133 -9.48 25.92 -7.55
CA GLY A 133 -8.63 27.11 -7.49
C GLY A 133 -8.51 27.76 -6.11
N GLY A 134 -9.07 27.14 -5.06
CA GLY A 134 -8.96 27.63 -3.68
C GLY A 134 -7.55 27.52 -3.12
N MET A 135 -7.25 28.27 -2.06
CA MET A 135 -6.00 28.10 -1.31
C MET A 135 -6.00 26.76 -0.57
N LEU A 136 -4.81 26.16 -0.46
CA LEU A 136 -4.61 24.92 0.27
C LEU A 136 -4.32 25.22 1.75
N GLY A 137 -4.77 24.32 2.62
CA GLY A 137 -4.56 24.43 4.07
C GLY A 137 -3.12 24.09 4.50
N GLN A 138 -2.93 23.90 5.80
CA GLN A 138 -1.66 23.47 6.36
C GLN A 138 -1.46 21.96 6.12
N PRO A 139 -0.28 21.53 5.64
CA PRO A 139 0.02 20.11 5.50
C PRO A 139 0.11 19.40 6.86
N TYR A 140 -0.32 18.15 6.91
CA TYR A 140 -0.20 17.28 8.07
C TYR A 140 0.17 15.86 7.65
N SER A 141 0.70 15.07 8.58
CA SER A 141 1.09 13.68 8.30
C SER A 141 -0.10 12.74 8.44
N PHE A 142 -0.40 11.99 7.38
CA PHE A 142 -1.47 10.99 7.36
C PHE A 142 -0.89 9.59 7.40
N ASN A 143 -1.26 8.78 8.40
CA ASN A 143 -0.79 7.41 8.52
C ASN A 143 -1.46 6.49 7.50
N LEU A 144 -0.66 5.72 6.78
CA LEU A 144 -1.10 4.84 5.70
C LEU A 144 -1.54 3.45 6.17
N LEU A 145 -1.55 3.16 7.47
CA LEU A 145 -2.11 1.90 7.99
C LEU A 145 -3.64 1.95 7.97
N PHE A 146 -4.28 0.88 7.50
CA PHE A 146 -5.71 0.69 7.73
C PHE A 146 -5.94 0.27 9.18
N LYS A 147 -6.54 1.16 9.97
CA LYS A 147 -6.91 0.91 11.37
C LYS A 147 -8.21 0.11 11.46
N THR A 148 -8.23 -0.87 12.36
CA THR A 148 -9.43 -1.65 12.73
C THR A 148 -9.46 -1.89 14.24
N THR A 149 -10.52 -2.56 14.71
CA THR A 149 -10.68 -2.99 16.10
C THR A 149 -10.73 -4.52 16.15
N ILE A 150 -10.00 -5.13 17.08
CA ILE A 150 -9.93 -6.58 17.28
C ILE A 150 -10.89 -6.98 18.40
N GLY A 151 -11.94 -7.71 18.04
CA GLY A 151 -12.99 -8.12 18.98
C GLY A 151 -13.97 -6.99 19.31
N PRO A 152 -14.85 -7.19 20.31
CA PRO A 152 -15.94 -6.25 20.61
C PRO A 152 -15.48 -4.98 21.35
N TYR A 153 -14.23 -4.95 21.85
CA TYR A 153 -13.71 -3.87 22.68
C TYR A 153 -13.00 -2.83 21.81
N ALA A 154 -13.51 -1.59 21.81
CA ALA A 154 -12.92 -0.47 21.06
C ALA A 154 -11.45 -0.16 21.42
N SER A 155 -10.98 -0.60 22.59
CA SER A 155 -9.59 -0.42 23.05
C SER A 155 -8.58 -1.32 22.33
N SER A 156 -9.04 -2.42 21.73
CA SER A 156 -8.17 -3.39 21.08
C SER A 156 -7.89 -2.96 19.64
N VAL A 157 -7.01 -1.98 19.47
CA VAL A 157 -6.64 -1.46 18.15
C VAL A 157 -5.78 -2.48 17.39
N GLY A 158 -6.15 -2.72 16.14
CA GLY A 158 -5.36 -3.49 15.18
C GLY A 158 -5.22 -2.74 13.87
N TYR A 159 -4.37 -3.26 13.00
CA TYR A 159 -4.20 -2.73 11.66
C TYR A 159 -4.15 -3.87 10.64
N ILE A 160 -4.62 -3.60 9.42
CA ILE A 160 -4.25 -4.43 8.27
C ILE A 160 -2.75 -4.19 8.02
N ARG A 161 -1.97 -5.26 7.89
CA ARG A 161 -0.52 -5.15 7.69
C ARG A 161 -0.18 -4.38 6.40
N ALA A 162 0.75 -3.43 6.51
CA ALA A 162 1.28 -2.67 5.37
C ALA A 162 2.36 -3.41 4.56
N GLU A 163 2.90 -4.47 5.16
CA GLU A 163 3.92 -5.34 4.59
C GLU A 163 3.85 -6.76 5.19
N THR A 164 4.45 -7.74 4.52
CA THR A 164 4.54 -9.12 5.01
C THR A 164 5.69 -9.34 5.99
N ALA A 165 6.68 -8.45 6.07
CA ALA A 165 7.92 -8.65 6.84
C ALA A 165 7.70 -8.79 8.35
N GLN A 166 6.83 -7.96 8.94
CA GLN A 166 6.57 -7.99 10.38
C GLN A 166 6.09 -9.37 10.86
N GLY A 167 5.27 -10.05 10.05
CA GLY A 167 4.84 -11.42 10.35
C GLY A 167 6.03 -12.37 10.50
N MET A 168 6.97 -12.32 9.55
CA MET A 168 8.19 -13.13 9.59
C MET A 168 9.08 -12.81 10.79
N PHE A 169 9.22 -11.53 11.15
CA PHE A 169 9.97 -11.13 12.36
C PHE A 169 9.34 -11.65 13.64
N THR A 170 8.02 -11.54 13.78
CA THR A 170 7.31 -12.06 14.97
C THR A 170 7.33 -13.59 15.05
N MET A 171 7.39 -14.28 13.91
CA MET A 171 7.51 -15.75 13.85
C MET A 171 8.94 -16.26 14.07
N PHE A 172 9.96 -15.38 14.02
CA PHE A 172 11.36 -15.79 13.98
C PHE A 172 11.73 -16.80 15.09
N LYS A 173 11.34 -16.54 16.34
CA LYS A 173 11.67 -17.42 17.47
C LYS A 173 11.15 -18.84 17.23
N ARG A 174 9.89 -18.96 16.81
CA ARG A 174 9.25 -20.26 16.58
C ARG A 174 9.86 -20.98 15.38
N ALA A 175 10.07 -20.26 14.29
CA ALA A 175 10.72 -20.82 13.10
C ALA A 175 12.15 -21.29 13.40
N TYR A 176 12.92 -20.55 14.21
CA TYR A 176 14.25 -20.94 14.64
C TYR A 176 14.26 -22.25 15.43
N GLU A 177 13.31 -22.41 16.36
CA GLU A 177 13.10 -23.65 17.12
C GLU A 177 12.71 -24.82 16.20
N ASP A 178 11.73 -24.62 15.31
CA ASP A 178 11.23 -25.63 14.37
C ASP A 178 12.33 -26.10 13.40
N LEU A 179 13.23 -25.18 13.02
CA LEU A 179 14.38 -25.44 12.16
C LEU A 179 15.62 -25.93 12.93
N ARG A 180 15.43 -26.44 14.16
CA ARG A 180 16.49 -27.03 15.00
C ARG A 180 17.67 -26.09 15.22
N GLU A 181 17.35 -24.84 15.53
CA GLU A 181 18.32 -23.80 15.86
C GLU A 181 19.33 -23.51 14.73
N LYS A 182 18.92 -23.78 13.48
CA LYS A 182 19.72 -23.44 12.30
C LYS A 182 19.99 -21.95 12.26
N ARG A 183 21.28 -21.57 12.22
CA ARG A 183 21.71 -20.16 12.32
C ARG A 183 21.41 -19.32 11.08
N VAL A 184 21.35 -19.96 9.90
CA VAL A 184 21.13 -19.28 8.62
C VAL A 184 19.95 -19.93 7.93
N PHE A 185 18.84 -19.20 7.90
CA PHE A 185 17.64 -19.54 7.16
C PHE A 185 16.89 -18.24 6.79
N GLY A 186 16.10 -18.31 5.73
CA GLY A 186 15.18 -17.27 5.30
C GLY A 186 13.75 -17.71 5.54
N LEU A 187 12.91 -16.75 5.91
CA LEU A 187 11.47 -16.90 5.85
C LEU A 187 10.96 -16.16 4.61
N ALA A 188 10.04 -16.80 3.91
CA ALA A 188 9.33 -16.23 2.77
C ALA A 188 7.84 -16.22 3.08
N GLN A 189 7.15 -15.18 2.64
CA GLN A 189 5.71 -15.05 2.82
C GLN A 189 5.11 -14.38 1.60
N ILE A 190 4.04 -14.98 1.07
CA ILE A 190 3.20 -14.40 0.02
C ILE A 190 1.85 -14.11 0.63
N GLY A 191 1.35 -12.88 0.51
CA GLY A 191 0.08 -12.54 1.10
C GLY A 191 -0.43 -11.15 0.78
N LYS A 192 -1.69 -10.92 1.13
CA LYS A 192 -2.31 -9.60 1.00
C LYS A 192 -1.74 -8.62 2.03
N VAL A 193 -1.58 -7.38 1.61
CA VAL A 193 -1.20 -6.23 2.43
C VAL A 193 -2.06 -5.03 2.08
N GLY A 194 -2.23 -4.12 3.03
CA GLY A 194 -3.04 -2.92 2.88
C GLY A 194 -2.23 -1.65 3.12
N ARG A 195 -2.27 -0.71 2.18
CA ARG A 195 -1.74 0.65 2.34
C ARG A 195 -2.85 1.64 2.02
N ASN A 196 -3.23 2.48 2.97
CA ASN A 196 -4.30 3.45 2.82
C ASN A 196 -3.87 4.66 2.00
N GLU A 197 -3.48 4.40 0.75
CA GLU A 197 -2.98 5.36 -0.22
C GLU A 197 -4.01 6.47 -0.48
N ILE A 198 -3.55 7.72 -0.42
CA ILE A 198 -4.40 8.92 -0.53
C ILE A 198 -4.85 9.12 -1.97
N SER A 199 -3.99 8.85 -2.95
CA SER A 199 -4.29 9.04 -4.36
C SER A 199 -3.87 7.82 -5.20
N PRO A 200 -4.65 6.72 -5.14
CA PRO A 200 -4.43 5.57 -6.01
C PRO A 200 -4.56 5.99 -7.48
N ARG A 201 -3.56 5.68 -8.30
CA ARG A 201 -3.48 6.06 -9.73
C ARG A 201 -2.82 4.94 -10.52
N GLN A 202 -2.99 4.98 -11.85
CA GLN A 202 -2.29 4.10 -12.79
C GLN A 202 -2.60 2.59 -12.66
N GLY A 203 -3.86 2.24 -12.36
CA GLY A 203 -4.32 0.85 -12.32
C GLY A 203 -3.58 0.02 -11.27
N PRO A 204 -2.96 -1.13 -11.62
CA PRO A 204 -2.33 -2.03 -10.66
C PRO A 204 -1.02 -1.51 -10.05
N LEU A 205 -0.52 -0.33 -10.46
CA LEU A 205 0.75 0.22 -9.96
C LEU A 205 0.63 0.87 -8.58
N ARG A 206 -0.49 1.52 -8.26
CA ARG A 206 -0.77 2.08 -6.93
C ARG A 206 -2.12 1.61 -6.43
N LEU A 207 -2.08 0.60 -5.58
CA LEU A 207 -3.26 -0.04 -4.99
C LEU A 207 -3.27 0.17 -3.48
N ARG A 208 -4.47 0.10 -2.91
CA ARG A 208 -4.71 0.09 -1.47
C ARG A 208 -4.60 -1.30 -0.88
N GLU A 209 -4.92 -2.33 -1.66
CA GLU A 209 -4.73 -3.74 -1.30
C GLU A 209 -4.05 -4.46 -2.46
N PHE A 210 -2.97 -5.18 -2.15
CA PHE A 210 -2.21 -5.95 -3.16
C PHE A 210 -1.53 -7.15 -2.52
N THR A 211 -1.00 -8.04 -3.36
CA THR A 211 -0.21 -9.19 -2.92
C THR A 211 1.27 -8.82 -2.97
N GLN A 212 1.96 -9.04 -1.85
CA GLN A 212 3.42 -9.07 -1.77
C GLN A 212 3.89 -10.52 -1.65
#